data_AF-A0A085LKK0-F1
#
_entry.id   AF-A0A085LKK0-F1
#
_cell.length_a   1.000
_cell.length_b   1.000
_cell.length_c   1.000
_cell.angle_alpha   90.00
_cell.angle_beta   90.00
_cell.angle_gamma   90.00
#
_symmetry.space_group_name_H-M   'P 1'
#
loop_
_entity.id
_entity.type
_entity.pdbx_description
1 polymer ?
#
loop_
_entity_poly.entity_id
_entity_poly.type
_entity_poly.pdbx_seq_one_letter_code
_entity_poly.pdbx_strand_id
1 'polypeptide(L)'
;MARRDVDLCEPEFLEAELNCTYRTSEENGYPSSLVHSVIQQTLTNPHRIQRSTFSHPRILLPYHKGLSERIQRLLRTLYFSACYKQGPNLHPLLWSDKLRPPLDETTGVVFEVKCSCSATHIGETGFTPTHRFVQHMTHLTHYNSAKQALEETRPWQTNIAPALIATEHALAASAVAEHAVHCSGSVQIRLLQ
;
A
#
# COMPACT_ATOMS: atom_id res chain seq x y z
N MET A 1 13.01 15.47 -3.77
CA MET A 1 14.10 15.22 -4.72
C MET A 1 15.38 15.85 -4.20
N ALA A 2 15.48 17.19 -4.09
CA ALA A 2 16.68 17.89 -3.59
C ALA A 2 17.37 17.27 -2.34
N ARG A 3 16.59 16.84 -1.33
CA ARG A 3 17.15 16.16 -0.14
C ARG A 3 17.87 14.86 -0.47
N ARG A 4 17.25 14.02 -1.31
CA ARG A 4 17.81 12.75 -1.75
C ARG A 4 19.09 12.99 -2.55
N ASP A 5 19.13 14.04 -3.36
CA ASP A 5 20.29 14.40 -4.18
C ASP A 5 21.47 14.74 -3.26
N VAL A 6 21.25 15.54 -2.21
CA VAL A 6 22.27 15.85 -1.19
C VAL A 6 22.70 14.62 -0.39
N ASP A 7 21.80 13.69 -0.13
CA ASP A 7 22.09 12.52 0.72
C ASP A 7 22.80 11.38 -0.02
N LEU A 8 22.59 11.24 -1.33
CA LEU A 8 23.01 10.08 -2.12
C LEU A 8 23.94 10.40 -3.29
N CYS A 9 24.00 11.64 -3.78
CA CYS A 9 24.81 11.99 -4.93
C CYS A 9 26.28 12.23 -4.52
N GLU A 10 27.20 11.82 -5.38
CA GLU A 10 28.63 12.12 -5.23
C GLU A 10 28.87 13.62 -5.44
N PRO A 11 29.84 14.23 -4.75
CA PRO A 11 30.03 15.69 -4.75
C PRO A 11 30.33 16.26 -6.14
N GLU A 12 30.91 15.46 -7.03
CA GLU A 12 31.25 15.84 -8.41
C GLU A 12 30.00 16.01 -9.31
N PHE A 13 28.91 15.31 -9.01
CA PHE A 13 27.67 15.34 -9.81
C PHE A 13 26.51 16.07 -9.13
N LEU A 14 26.69 16.48 -7.86
CA LEU A 14 25.64 17.07 -7.04
C LEU A 14 25.02 18.33 -7.67
N GLU A 15 25.83 19.20 -8.26
CA GLU A 15 25.33 20.43 -8.89
C GLU A 15 24.48 20.15 -10.13
N ALA A 16 24.89 19.16 -10.95
CA ALA A 16 24.15 18.75 -12.14
C ALA A 16 22.81 18.11 -11.77
N GLU A 17 22.80 17.27 -10.73
CA GLU A 17 21.59 16.61 -10.23
C GLU A 17 20.59 17.63 -9.63
N LEU A 18 21.08 18.58 -8.84
CA LEU A 18 20.24 19.65 -8.28
C LEU A 18 19.64 20.55 -9.38
N ASN A 19 20.39 20.83 -10.44
CA ASN A 19 19.89 21.56 -11.61
C ASN A 19 18.83 20.76 -12.39
N CYS A 20 18.99 19.44 -12.49
CA CYS A 20 17.98 18.55 -13.06
C CYS A 20 16.67 18.62 -12.25
N THR A 21 16.78 18.45 -10.92
CA THR A 21 15.65 18.58 -9.99
C THR A 21 14.97 19.94 -10.08
N TYR A 22 15.74 21.02 -10.20
CA TYR A 22 15.21 22.37 -10.39
C TYR A 22 14.38 22.48 -11.66
N ARG A 23 14.94 22.07 -12.82
CA ARG A 23 14.27 22.13 -14.12
C ARG A 23 13.01 21.28 -14.16
N THR A 24 13.06 20.05 -13.67
CA THR A 24 11.88 19.18 -13.59
C THR A 24 10.79 19.79 -12.69
N SER A 25 11.17 20.51 -11.64
CA SER A 25 10.19 21.20 -10.77
C SER A 25 9.56 22.41 -11.48
N GLU A 26 10.32 23.18 -12.25
CA GLU A 26 9.75 24.28 -13.05
C GLU A 26 8.82 23.76 -14.15
N GLU A 27 9.21 22.69 -14.86
CA GLU A 27 8.40 22.03 -15.89
C GLU A 27 7.06 21.50 -15.32
N ASN A 28 7.06 21.08 -14.05
CA ASN A 28 5.85 20.68 -13.33
C ASN A 28 5.01 21.87 -12.80
N GLY A 29 5.37 23.11 -13.14
CA GLY A 29 4.61 24.32 -12.80
C GLY A 29 4.84 24.85 -11.38
N TYR A 30 5.89 24.41 -10.68
CA TYR A 30 6.21 24.94 -9.36
C TYR A 30 6.88 26.33 -9.47
N PRO A 31 6.55 27.29 -8.59
CA PRO A 31 7.19 28.62 -8.61
C PRO A 31 8.70 28.53 -8.36
N SER A 32 9.50 29.17 -9.21
CA SER A 32 10.97 29.17 -9.14
C SER A 32 11.52 29.59 -7.76
N SER A 33 10.86 30.56 -7.11
CA SER A 33 11.23 31.04 -5.77
C SER A 33 11.07 29.97 -4.69
N LEU A 34 10.05 29.13 -4.80
CA LEU A 34 9.79 28.02 -3.89
C LEU A 34 10.85 26.93 -4.09
N VAL A 35 11.11 26.54 -5.33
CA VAL A 35 12.10 25.50 -5.67
C VAL A 35 13.49 25.91 -5.19
N HIS A 36 13.90 27.16 -5.47
CA HIS A 36 15.17 27.70 -5.01
C HIS A 36 15.26 27.74 -3.48
N SER A 37 14.19 28.19 -2.79
CA SER A 37 14.13 28.20 -1.33
C SER A 37 14.31 26.79 -0.73
N VAL A 38 13.64 25.78 -1.30
CA VAL A 38 13.73 24.39 -0.84
C VAL A 38 15.14 23.82 -1.06
N ILE A 39 15.77 24.09 -2.20
CA ILE A 39 17.14 23.65 -2.48
C ILE A 39 18.11 24.31 -1.47
N GLN A 40 18.01 25.62 -1.26
CA GLN A 40 18.86 26.35 -0.31
C GLN A 40 18.67 25.88 1.14
N GLN A 41 17.42 25.65 1.57
CA GLN A 41 17.13 25.05 2.89
C GLN A 41 17.72 23.66 3.04
N THR A 42 17.75 22.88 1.97
CA THR A 42 18.31 21.53 1.97
C THR A 42 19.84 21.56 2.08
N LEU A 43 20.51 22.49 1.38
CA LEU A 43 21.96 22.68 1.44
C LEU A 43 22.43 23.27 2.78
N THR A 44 21.62 24.12 3.41
CA THR A 44 21.96 24.76 4.70
C THR A 44 21.71 23.84 5.89
N ASN A 45 20.76 22.91 5.79
CA ASN A 45 20.50 21.89 6.79
C ASN A 45 20.59 20.49 6.17
N PRO A 46 21.81 20.06 5.80
CA PRO A 46 22.01 18.68 5.45
C PRO A 46 21.75 17.90 6.74
N HIS A 47 20.65 17.16 6.78
CA HIS A 47 20.57 15.97 7.60
C HIS A 47 21.60 15.00 7.02
N ARG A 48 22.88 15.29 7.22
CA ARG A 48 23.91 14.28 7.16
C ARG A 48 23.40 13.28 8.18
N ILE A 49 22.79 12.18 7.70
CA ILE A 49 22.74 10.94 8.45
C ILE A 49 24.14 10.89 8.99
N GLN A 50 24.27 11.06 10.30
CA GLN A 50 25.57 10.99 10.91
C GLN A 50 25.98 9.53 10.74
N ARG A 51 26.51 9.18 9.56
CA ARG A 51 27.74 8.40 9.38
C ARG A 51 28.86 9.21 10.02
N SER A 52 28.61 9.51 11.28
CA SER A 52 29.57 9.63 12.32
C SER A 52 30.57 8.52 12.08
N THR A 53 31.71 8.96 11.57
CA THR A 53 32.98 8.28 11.75
C THR A 53 33.21 8.23 13.26
N PHE A 54 32.47 7.37 13.96
CA PHE A 54 32.70 7.13 15.37
C PHE A 54 34.08 6.52 15.44
N SER A 55 35.03 7.27 16.02
CA SER A 55 36.38 6.78 16.30
C SER A 55 36.39 5.61 17.28
N HIS A 56 35.23 5.29 17.88
CA HIS A 56 35.07 4.29 18.92
C HIS A 56 33.96 3.30 18.58
N PRO A 57 34.21 1.99 18.64
CA PRO A 57 33.19 0.97 18.45
C PRO A 57 32.01 1.16 19.40
N ARG A 58 30.78 0.91 18.90
CA ARG A 58 29.53 1.03 19.68
C ARG A 58 29.00 -0.33 20.07
N ILE A 59 28.53 -0.47 21.31
CA ILE A 59 27.89 -1.69 21.81
C ILE A 59 26.41 -1.38 22.07
N LEU A 60 25.53 -2.20 21.49
CA LEU A 60 24.09 -2.13 21.73
C LEU A 60 23.74 -2.98 22.95
N LEU A 61 23.08 -2.38 23.95
CA LEU A 61 22.70 -3.03 25.20
C LEU A 61 21.20 -2.87 25.46
N PRO A 62 20.52 -3.87 26.03
CA PRO A 62 19.23 -3.66 26.70
C PRO A 62 19.40 -2.65 27.84
N TYR A 63 18.43 -1.75 28.01
CA TYR A 63 18.45 -0.83 29.14
C TYR A 63 17.95 -1.51 30.42
N HIS A 64 18.79 -1.57 31.43
CA HIS A 64 18.46 -1.98 32.78
C HIS A 64 18.97 -0.93 33.76
N LYS A 65 18.04 -0.27 34.46
CA LYS A 65 18.35 0.78 35.44
C LYS A 65 19.40 0.30 36.45
N GLY A 66 20.45 1.09 36.65
CA GLY A 66 21.56 0.83 37.57
C GLY A 66 22.69 -0.05 37.00
N LEU A 67 22.38 -1.01 36.13
CA LEU A 67 23.39 -1.89 35.50
C LEU A 67 23.94 -1.26 34.22
N SER A 68 23.07 -0.74 33.36
CA SER A 68 23.44 -0.14 32.08
C SER A 68 24.41 1.04 32.26
N GLU A 69 24.19 1.88 33.26
CA GLU A 69 25.04 3.04 33.54
C GLU A 69 26.42 2.63 34.07
N ARG A 70 26.47 1.54 34.87
CA ARG A 70 27.73 0.96 35.32
C ARG A 70 28.52 0.38 34.15
N ILE A 71 27.85 -0.37 33.28
CA ILE A 71 28.44 -0.93 32.05
C ILE A 71 28.92 0.21 31.14
N GLN A 72 28.14 1.27 30.95
CA GLN A 72 28.55 2.42 30.14
C GLN A 72 29.79 3.12 30.70
N ARG A 73 29.93 3.24 32.02
CA ARG A 73 31.15 3.79 32.63
C ARG A 73 32.37 2.92 32.31
N LEU A 74 32.25 1.59 32.40
CA LEU A 74 33.32 0.66 32.01
C LEU A 74 33.65 0.76 30.52
N LEU A 75 32.64 0.82 29.67
CA LEU A 75 32.81 0.93 28.22
C LEU A 75 33.53 2.23 27.84
N ARG A 76 33.23 3.35 28.52
CA ARG A 76 33.95 4.62 28.30
C ARG A 76 35.44 4.50 28.62
N THR A 77 35.80 3.79 29.69
CA THR A 77 37.21 3.53 30.04
C THR A 77 37.93 2.70 28.98
N LEU A 78 37.20 1.81 28.29
CA LEU A 78 37.71 0.94 27.24
C LEU A 78 37.63 1.55 25.83
N TYR A 79 37.32 2.85 25.71
CA TYR A 79 37.14 3.52 24.41
C TYR A 79 36.00 2.93 23.56
N PHE A 80 34.92 2.47 24.20
CA PHE A 80 33.67 2.07 23.56
C PHE A 80 32.54 3.06 23.90
N SER A 81 31.55 3.14 23.02
CA SER A 81 30.30 3.85 23.29
C SER A 81 29.14 2.87 23.50
N ALA A 82 28.29 3.15 24.49
CA ALA A 82 27.09 2.36 24.76
C ALA A 82 25.88 2.99 24.06
N CYS A 83 25.10 2.17 23.35
CA CYS A 83 23.78 2.53 22.83
C CYS A 83 22.73 1.62 23.47
N TYR A 84 21.57 2.17 23.77
CA TYR A 84 20.50 1.42 24.43
C TYR A 84 19.34 1.18 23.49
N LYS A 85 18.89 -0.07 23.43
CA LYS A 85 17.61 -0.43 22.81
C LYS A 85 16.63 -0.72 23.94
N GLN A 86 15.53 0.02 23.99
CA GLN A 86 14.40 -0.40 24.81
C GLN A 86 13.71 -1.58 24.12
N GLY A 87 13.30 -2.57 24.90
CA GLY A 87 12.44 -3.64 24.41
C GLY A 87 11.08 -3.08 23.95
N PRO A 88 10.25 -3.91 23.28
CA PRO A 88 8.87 -3.52 22.98
C PRO A 88 8.17 -3.04 24.25
N ASN A 89 7.42 -1.94 24.15
CA ASN A 89 6.63 -1.43 25.27
C ASN A 89 5.70 -2.54 25.78
N LEU A 90 5.56 -2.65 27.10
CA LEU A 90 4.66 -3.63 27.71
C LEU A 90 3.20 -3.41 27.28
N HIS A 91 2.82 -2.17 26.99
CA HIS A 91 1.46 -1.83 26.57
C HIS A 91 1.00 -2.62 25.32
N PRO A 92 1.67 -2.62 24.16
CA PRO A 92 1.26 -3.46 23.02
C PRO A 92 1.40 -4.98 23.25
N LEU A 93 2.18 -5.43 24.24
CA LEU A 93 2.28 -6.85 24.63
C LEU A 93 1.13 -7.30 25.53
N LEU A 94 0.71 -6.44 26.46
CA LEU A 94 -0.33 -6.73 27.45
C LEU A 94 -1.72 -6.30 26.97
N TRP A 95 -1.77 -5.31 26.08
CA TRP A 95 -2.98 -4.69 25.57
C TRP A 95 -3.18 -5.08 24.12
N SER A 96 -3.61 -6.32 23.92
CA SER A 96 -4.12 -6.84 22.65
C SER A 96 -5.59 -6.43 22.42
N ASP A 97 -5.98 -5.21 22.80
CA ASP A 97 -7.34 -4.67 22.55
C ASP A 97 -7.64 -4.47 21.07
N LYS A 98 -6.59 -4.53 20.24
CA LYS A 98 -6.73 -4.75 18.80
C LYS A 98 -6.54 -6.23 18.52
N LEU A 99 -7.48 -7.06 18.98
CA LEU A 99 -7.66 -8.37 18.37
C LEU A 99 -7.76 -8.09 16.87
N ARG A 100 -6.74 -8.48 16.11
CA ARG A 100 -6.79 -8.36 14.66
C ARG A 100 -8.05 -9.12 14.25
N PRO A 101 -9.00 -8.50 13.54
CA PRO A 101 -10.19 -9.21 13.12
C PRO A 101 -9.74 -10.46 12.34
N PRO A 102 -10.52 -11.55 12.40
CA PRO A 102 -10.25 -12.72 11.59
C PRO A 102 -10.05 -12.30 10.13
N LEU A 103 -9.24 -13.05 9.36
CA LEU A 103 -8.86 -12.65 8.01
C LEU A 103 -10.07 -12.36 7.10
N ASP A 104 -11.18 -13.06 7.33
CA ASP A 104 -12.47 -12.86 6.64
C ASP A 104 -13.09 -11.46 6.84
N GLU A 105 -12.66 -10.75 7.87
CA GLU A 105 -13.10 -9.40 8.24
C GLU A 105 -12.02 -8.33 8.00
N THR A 106 -10.85 -8.73 7.49
CA THR A 106 -9.76 -7.80 7.17
C THR A 106 -9.92 -7.18 5.78
N THR A 107 -9.47 -5.93 5.66
CA THR A 107 -9.39 -5.19 4.39
C THR A 107 -7.97 -5.22 3.83
N GLY A 108 -7.80 -4.97 2.53
CA GLY A 108 -6.48 -5.00 1.88
C GLY A 108 -5.95 -6.42 1.69
N VAL A 109 -6.84 -7.38 1.48
CA VAL A 109 -6.49 -8.80 1.33
C VAL A 109 -6.58 -9.25 -0.11
N VAL A 110 -5.72 -10.21 -0.46
CA VAL A 110 -5.75 -10.91 -1.74
C VAL A 110 -6.71 -12.09 -1.61
N PHE A 111 -7.63 -12.22 -2.55
CA PHE A 111 -8.63 -13.27 -2.59
C PHE A 111 -8.62 -14.00 -3.93
N GLU A 112 -9.14 -15.22 -3.89
CA GLU A 112 -9.29 -16.13 -5.00
C GLU A 112 -10.76 -16.52 -5.12
N VAL A 113 -11.34 -16.29 -6.29
CA VAL A 113 -12.69 -16.76 -6.64
C VAL A 113 -12.54 -17.95 -7.58
N LYS A 114 -12.89 -19.15 -7.11
CA LYS A 114 -12.89 -20.38 -7.90
C LYS A 114 -14.27 -20.71 -8.41
N CYS A 115 -14.35 -21.01 -9.69
CA CYS A 115 -15.50 -21.67 -10.28
C CYS A 115 -15.28 -23.19 -10.32
N SER A 116 -16.35 -23.97 -10.20
CA SER A 116 -16.31 -25.44 -10.39
C SER A 116 -15.78 -25.88 -11.77
N CYS A 117 -15.75 -25.00 -12.78
CA CYS A 117 -15.11 -25.25 -14.07
C CYS A 117 -13.57 -25.11 -14.05
N SER A 118 -12.96 -24.94 -12.88
CA SER A 118 -11.52 -24.67 -12.65
C SER A 118 -11.04 -23.27 -13.04
N ALA A 119 -11.91 -22.41 -13.58
CA ALA A 119 -11.58 -20.99 -13.76
C ALA A 119 -11.37 -20.31 -12.41
N THR A 120 -10.36 -19.46 -12.35
CA THR A 120 -9.94 -18.79 -11.11
C THR A 120 -9.71 -17.32 -11.38
N HIS A 121 -10.28 -16.45 -10.54
CA HIS A 121 -10.03 -15.01 -10.54
C HIS A 121 -9.30 -14.63 -9.25
N ILE A 122 -8.16 -13.96 -9.38
CA ILE A 122 -7.39 -13.44 -8.24
C ILE A 122 -7.47 -11.92 -8.27
N GLY A 123 -7.77 -11.33 -7.11
CA GLY A 123 -7.85 -9.88 -6.96
C GLY A 123 -7.48 -9.42 -5.57
N GLU A 124 -7.20 -8.13 -5.44
CA GLU A 124 -7.04 -7.45 -4.15
C GLU A 124 -8.30 -6.63 -3.86
N THR A 125 -8.72 -6.59 -2.59
CA THR A 125 -9.89 -5.82 -2.16
C THR A 125 -9.56 -4.88 -1.00
N GLY A 126 -9.93 -3.62 -1.13
CA GLY A 126 -9.94 -2.64 -0.03
C GLY A 126 -11.11 -2.82 0.95
N PHE A 127 -12.06 -3.70 0.63
CA PHE A 127 -13.17 -4.12 1.50
C PHE A 127 -12.97 -5.55 2.01
N THR A 128 -13.86 -6.04 2.86
CA THR A 128 -13.84 -7.46 3.26
C THR A 128 -14.08 -8.38 2.04
N PRO A 129 -13.52 -9.60 2.03
CA PRO A 129 -13.74 -10.59 0.97
C PRO A 129 -15.23 -10.88 0.75
N THR A 130 -15.99 -11.00 1.84
CA THR A 130 -17.44 -11.23 1.81
C THR A 130 -18.16 -10.11 1.08
N HIS A 131 -17.81 -8.85 1.38
CA HIS A 131 -18.38 -7.69 0.70
C HIS A 131 -18.04 -7.69 -0.78
N ARG A 132 -16.80 -8.01 -1.16
CA ARG A 132 -16.38 -8.11 -2.55
C ARG A 132 -17.12 -9.22 -3.30
N PHE A 133 -17.32 -10.37 -2.67
CA PHE A 133 -18.09 -11.47 -3.24
C PHE A 133 -19.55 -11.08 -3.50
N VAL A 134 -20.20 -10.39 -2.55
CA VAL A 134 -21.55 -9.86 -2.73
C VAL A 134 -21.61 -8.90 -3.92
N GLN A 135 -20.63 -7.99 -4.08
CA GLN A 135 -20.57 -7.11 -5.25
C GLN A 135 -20.53 -7.90 -6.58
N HIS A 136 -19.71 -8.95 -6.66
CA HIS A 136 -19.66 -9.81 -7.84
C HIS A 136 -21.02 -10.47 -8.14
N MET A 137 -21.72 -10.96 -7.11
CA MET A 137 -23.04 -11.56 -7.26
C MET A 137 -24.11 -10.52 -7.65
N THR A 138 -24.03 -9.29 -7.13
CA THR A 138 -24.93 -8.20 -7.53
C THR A 138 -24.76 -7.84 -9.01
N HIS A 139 -23.54 -7.83 -9.54
CA HIS A 139 -23.35 -7.63 -10.98
C HIS A 139 -23.96 -8.76 -11.82
N LEU A 140 -23.88 -10.02 -11.34
CA LEU A 140 -24.54 -11.15 -11.98
C LEU A 140 -26.07 -11.05 -11.96
N THR A 141 -26.66 -10.65 -10.83
CA THR A 141 -28.11 -10.48 -10.75
C THR A 141 -28.58 -9.34 -11.66
N HIS A 142 -27.86 -8.22 -11.70
CA HIS A 142 -28.15 -7.11 -12.63
C HIS A 142 -28.09 -7.56 -14.09
N TYR A 143 -27.08 -8.35 -14.47
CA TYR A 143 -26.99 -8.93 -15.80
C TYR A 143 -28.21 -9.82 -16.12
N ASN A 144 -28.56 -10.75 -15.21
CA ASN A 144 -29.67 -11.67 -15.44
C ASN A 144 -31.01 -10.93 -15.56
N SER A 145 -31.25 -9.91 -14.74
CA SER A 145 -32.45 -9.07 -14.83
C SER A 145 -32.50 -8.28 -16.14
N ALA A 146 -31.38 -7.71 -16.59
CA ALA A 146 -31.30 -6.99 -17.85
C ALA A 146 -31.49 -7.93 -19.06
N LYS A 147 -30.91 -9.13 -19.00
CA LYS A 147 -31.10 -10.19 -20.02
C LYS A 147 -32.55 -10.62 -20.11
N GLN A 148 -33.21 -10.86 -18.99
CA GLN A 148 -34.63 -11.20 -18.96
C GLN A 148 -35.49 -10.07 -19.57
N ALA A 149 -35.18 -8.80 -19.27
CA ALA A 149 -35.88 -7.67 -19.88
C ALA A 149 -35.71 -7.63 -21.42
N LEU A 150 -34.53 -8.00 -21.94
CA LEU A 150 -34.30 -8.13 -23.38
C LEU A 150 -35.16 -9.25 -23.99
N GLU A 151 -35.23 -10.41 -23.34
CA GLU A 151 -36.01 -11.57 -23.80
C GLU A 151 -37.53 -11.31 -23.75
N GLU A 152 -38.00 -10.51 -22.78
CA GLU A 152 -39.41 -10.14 -22.61
C GLU A 152 -39.84 -8.96 -23.51
N THR A 153 -38.91 -8.29 -24.19
CA THR A 153 -39.23 -7.13 -25.04
C THR A 153 -39.97 -7.57 -26.30
N ARG A 154 -41.20 -7.05 -26.49
CA ARG A 154 -42.04 -7.38 -27.65
C ARG A 154 -41.59 -6.63 -28.92
N PRO A 155 -41.91 -7.12 -30.13
CA PRO A 155 -41.50 -6.52 -31.41
C PRO A 155 -41.89 -5.05 -31.63
N TRP A 156 -42.86 -4.52 -30.86
CA TRP A 156 -43.36 -3.15 -30.96
C TRP A 156 -42.81 -2.20 -29.88
N GLN A 157 -41.93 -2.68 -29.00
CA GLN A 157 -41.28 -1.85 -27.97
C GLN A 157 -39.90 -1.38 -28.45
N THR A 158 -39.74 -0.06 -28.58
CA THR A 158 -38.58 0.55 -29.26
C THR A 158 -37.36 0.80 -28.38
N ASN A 159 -37.42 0.54 -27.06
CA ASN A 159 -36.37 0.96 -26.12
C ASN A 159 -35.62 -0.24 -25.53
N ILE A 160 -34.94 -1.01 -26.38
CA ILE A 160 -34.02 -2.11 -26.00
C ILE A 160 -32.67 -1.56 -25.50
N ALA A 161 -32.30 -0.35 -25.95
CA ALA A 161 -31.00 0.26 -25.66
C ALA A 161 -30.61 0.32 -24.17
N PRO A 162 -31.50 0.68 -23.23
CA PRO A 162 -31.14 0.72 -21.80
C PRO A 162 -30.77 -0.65 -21.23
N ALA A 163 -31.46 -1.71 -21.66
CA ALA A 163 -31.19 -3.07 -21.19
C ALA A 163 -29.88 -3.63 -21.77
N LEU A 164 -29.59 -3.34 -23.04
CA LEU A 164 -28.30 -3.63 -23.66
C LEU A 164 -27.14 -2.95 -22.93
N ILE A 165 -27.26 -1.64 -22.69
CA ILE A 165 -26.25 -0.87 -21.94
C ILE A 165 -26.07 -1.44 -20.52
N ALA A 166 -27.17 -1.81 -19.85
CA ALA A 166 -27.11 -2.41 -18.52
C ALA A 166 -26.41 -3.78 -18.52
N THR A 167 -26.62 -4.62 -19.53
CA THR A 167 -25.91 -5.90 -19.66
C THR A 167 -24.39 -5.68 -19.86
N GLU A 168 -24.00 -4.78 -20.76
CA GLU A 168 -22.59 -4.48 -21.01
C GLU A 168 -21.90 -3.90 -19.76
N HIS A 169 -22.55 -2.95 -19.09
CA HIS A 169 -22.03 -2.33 -17.88
C HIS A 169 -21.87 -3.35 -16.73
N ALA A 170 -22.80 -4.29 -16.59
CA ALA A 170 -22.72 -5.34 -15.58
C ALA A 170 -21.55 -6.31 -15.82
N LEU A 171 -21.28 -6.67 -17.08
CA LEU A 171 -20.15 -7.54 -17.45
C LEU A 171 -18.81 -6.80 -17.26
N ALA A 172 -18.71 -5.56 -17.72
CA ALA A 172 -17.49 -4.75 -17.61
C ALA A 172 -17.09 -4.46 -16.15
N ALA A 173 -18.07 -4.39 -15.23
CA ALA A 173 -17.82 -4.11 -13.82
C ALA A 173 -17.22 -5.30 -13.04
N SER A 174 -17.26 -6.52 -13.59
CA SER A 174 -16.90 -7.72 -12.83
C SER A 174 -16.49 -8.89 -13.74
N ALA A 175 -15.19 -9.19 -13.79
CA ALA A 175 -14.67 -10.37 -14.49
C ALA A 175 -15.27 -11.71 -13.97
N VAL A 176 -15.61 -11.78 -12.67
CA VAL A 176 -16.32 -12.93 -12.08
C VAL A 176 -17.73 -13.04 -12.67
N ALA A 177 -18.40 -11.91 -12.89
CA ALA A 177 -19.74 -11.90 -13.47
C ALA A 177 -19.68 -12.28 -14.96
N GLU A 178 -18.75 -11.70 -15.69
CA GLU A 178 -18.48 -12.03 -17.09
C GLU A 178 -18.27 -13.54 -17.30
N HIS A 179 -17.46 -14.17 -16.43
CA HIS A 179 -17.27 -15.61 -16.47
C HIS A 179 -18.54 -16.40 -16.11
N ALA A 180 -19.19 -16.07 -14.99
CA ALA A 180 -20.31 -16.85 -14.48
C ALA A 180 -21.58 -16.77 -15.35
N VAL A 181 -21.72 -15.74 -16.20
CA VAL A 181 -22.77 -15.71 -17.24
C VAL A 181 -22.63 -16.85 -18.25
N HIS A 182 -21.40 -17.28 -18.51
CA HIS A 182 -21.08 -18.35 -19.46
C HIS A 182 -20.85 -19.71 -18.79
N CYS A 183 -21.00 -19.78 -17.46
CA CYS A 183 -20.69 -20.97 -16.70
C CYS A 183 -21.80 -21.30 -15.69
N SER A 184 -22.39 -22.49 -15.80
CA SER A 184 -23.39 -22.99 -14.85
C SER A 184 -22.78 -23.50 -13.52
N GLY A 185 -21.50 -23.23 -13.31
CA GLY A 185 -20.74 -23.71 -12.17
C GLY A 185 -21.00 -22.90 -10.90
N SER A 186 -20.87 -23.54 -9.74
CA SER A 186 -20.85 -22.81 -8.47
C SER A 186 -19.54 -22.04 -8.32
N VAL A 187 -19.64 -20.85 -7.74
CA VAL A 187 -18.51 -19.94 -7.53
C VAL A 187 -18.28 -19.78 -6.03
N GLN A 188 -17.02 -19.94 -5.58
CA GLN A 188 -16.62 -19.84 -4.18
C GLN A 188 -15.45 -18.88 -4.03
N ILE A 189 -15.49 -18.04 -2.99
CA ILE A 189 -14.38 -17.17 -2.62
C ILE A 189 -13.52 -17.81 -1.53
N ARG A 190 -12.20 -17.65 -1.64
CA ARG A 190 -11.18 -18.10 -0.68
C ARG A 190 -10.14 -17.00 -0.51
N LEU A 191 -9.51 -16.94 0.65
CA LEU A 191 -8.43 -16.00 0.92
C LEU A 191 -7.08 -16.62 0.56
N LEU A 192 -6.19 -15.82 -0.02
CA LEU A 192 -4.81 -16.21 -0.29
C LEU A 192 -3.90 -15.54 0.76
N GLN A 193 -3.09 -16.36 1.44
CA GLN A 193 -2.07 -15.93 2.42
C GLN A 193 -0.69 -15.90 1.81
#